data_AF-A0A1Q9NUZ3-F1
#
_entry.id   AF-A0A1Q9NUZ3-F1
#
_cell.length_a   1.000
_cell.length_b   1.000
_cell.length_c   1.000
_cell.angle_alpha   90.00
_cell.angle_beta   90.00
_cell.angle_gamma   90.00
#
_symmetry.space_group_name_H-M   'P 1'
#
loop_
_entity.id
_entity.type
_entity.pdbx_description
1 polymer ?
#
loop_
_entity_poly.entity_id
_entity_poly.type
_entity_poly.pdbx_seq_one_letter_code
_entity_poly.pdbx_strand_id
1 'polypeptide(L)'
;MQGNDNTGLFVIFGIIFLVIGFLLYWYRDYLPIGGGGSRKKTDVDAEIEELLDKIRQLARSHDYQKASLNVWAAFKVSASGFLGMEREPNQTARQFGISLMQFDGITQETVEPLYGLFEAARYGRDTISLQKFNAGLTGLHRFLQIAKQISIVMASGKQVEEGEIEDIEEFSEATA
;
A
#
# COMPACT_ATOMS: atom_id res chain seq x y z
N MET A 1 18.98 -60.45 8.05
CA MET A 1 19.05 -59.03 8.43
C MET A 1 18.71 -58.22 7.20
N GLN A 2 17.41 -57.95 6.98
CA GLN A 2 16.95 -57.08 5.89
C GLN A 2 17.08 -55.64 6.39
N GLY A 3 17.96 -54.88 5.73
CA GLY A 3 18.11 -53.45 5.97
C GLY A 3 16.77 -52.77 5.69
N ASN A 4 16.38 -51.85 6.57
CA ASN A 4 15.10 -51.17 6.49
C ASN A 4 15.17 -50.15 5.34
N ASP A 5 14.78 -50.58 4.14
CA ASP A 5 14.83 -49.80 2.88
C ASP A 5 13.96 -48.52 2.91
N ASN A 6 13.13 -48.36 3.94
CA ASN A 6 12.30 -47.18 4.16
C ASN A 6 13.09 -45.95 4.64
N THR A 7 14.33 -46.15 5.13
CA THR A 7 15.16 -45.05 5.64
C THR A 7 15.54 -44.04 4.55
N GLY A 8 15.75 -44.50 3.30
CA GLY A 8 16.02 -43.62 2.16
C GLY A 8 14.83 -42.77 1.75
N LEU A 9 13.61 -43.32 1.88
CA LEU A 9 12.36 -42.63 1.53
C LEU A 9 12.06 -41.45 2.47
N PHE A 10 12.31 -41.60 3.77
CA PHE A 10 12.16 -40.51 4.74
C PHE A 10 13.16 -39.37 4.53
N VAL A 11 14.40 -39.68 4.12
CA VAL A 11 15.40 -38.65 3.81
C VAL A 11 15.00 -37.86 2.57
N ILE A 12 14.47 -38.53 1.54
CA ILE A 12 14.00 -37.87 0.32
C ILE A 12 12.81 -36.94 0.64
N PHE A 13 11.84 -37.39 1.43
CA PHE A 13 10.72 -36.54 1.85
C PHE A 13 11.17 -35.34 2.68
N GLY A 14 12.17 -35.52 3.56
CA GLY A 14 12.75 -34.41 4.33
C GLY A 14 13.40 -33.35 3.44
N ILE A 15 14.12 -33.77 2.40
CA ILE A 15 14.74 -32.86 1.43
C ILE A 15 13.69 -32.15 0.58
N ILE A 16 12.65 -32.87 0.12
CA ILE A 16 11.55 -32.26 -0.64
C ILE A 16 10.83 -31.21 0.22
N PHE A 17 10.58 -31.50 1.49
CA PHE A 17 9.92 -30.55 2.40
C PHE A 17 10.78 -29.29 2.66
N LEU A 18 12.10 -29.45 2.76
CA LEU A 18 13.04 -28.33 2.86
C LEU A 18 13.08 -27.51 1.58
N VAL A 19 13.06 -28.14 0.41
CA VAL A 19 13.06 -27.45 -0.89
C VAL A 19 11.73 -26.71 -1.10
N ILE A 20 10.59 -27.30 -0.72
CA ILE A 20 9.29 -26.64 -0.77
C ILE A 20 9.24 -25.48 0.24
N GLY A 21 9.72 -25.67 1.46
CA GLY A 21 9.78 -24.60 2.46
C GLY A 21 10.70 -23.45 2.03
N PHE A 22 11.83 -23.77 1.40
CA PHE A 22 12.76 -22.78 0.84
C PHE A 22 12.17 -22.07 -0.38
N LEU A 23 11.48 -22.79 -1.27
CA LEU A 23 10.74 -22.21 -2.38
C LEU A 23 9.64 -21.27 -1.88
N LEU A 24 8.84 -21.68 -0.88
CA LEU A 24 7.81 -20.82 -0.29
C LEU A 24 8.40 -19.60 0.41
N TYR A 25 9.54 -19.74 1.10
CA TYR A 25 10.24 -18.62 1.72
C TYR A 25 10.76 -17.63 0.68
N TRP A 26 11.32 -18.13 -0.43
CA TRP A 26 11.86 -17.30 -1.51
C TRP A 26 10.74 -16.67 -2.36
N TYR A 27 9.64 -17.41 -2.59
CA TYR A 27 8.45 -16.92 -3.30
C TYR A 27 7.52 -16.05 -2.45
N ARG A 28 7.76 -15.91 -1.13
CA ARG A 28 7.01 -15.00 -0.26
C ARG A 28 7.00 -13.56 -0.79
N ASP A 29 8.11 -13.13 -1.39
CA ASP A 29 8.25 -11.78 -1.96
C ASP A 29 7.85 -11.72 -3.46
N TYR A 30 7.57 -12.86 -4.10
CA TYR A 30 7.29 -12.99 -5.55
C TYR A 30 5.88 -13.47 -5.92
N LEU A 31 5.05 -13.89 -4.97
CA LEU A 31 3.63 -14.11 -5.25
C LEU A 31 2.95 -12.73 -5.33
N PRO A 32 2.55 -12.25 -6.53
CA PRO A 32 1.57 -11.17 -6.57
C PRO A 32 0.31 -11.77 -5.96
N ILE A 33 0.00 -11.38 -4.73
CA ILE A 33 -1.36 -11.45 -4.24
C ILE A 33 -2.11 -10.43 -5.09
N GLY A 34 -2.45 -10.84 -6.32
CA GLY A 34 -3.48 -10.25 -7.14
C GLY A 34 -4.78 -10.47 -6.38
N GLY A 35 -5.03 -9.57 -5.45
CA GLY A 35 -6.15 -9.59 -4.56
C GLY A 35 -6.60 -8.16 -4.40
N GLY A 36 -7.35 -7.68 -5.39
CA GLY A 36 -8.29 -6.55 -5.23
C GLY A 36 -9.42 -6.90 -4.26
N GLY A 37 -9.08 -7.54 -3.13
CA GLY A 37 -9.94 -7.67 -1.98
C GLY A 37 -9.83 -6.36 -1.24
N SER A 38 -10.93 -5.63 -1.17
CA SER A 38 -11.06 -4.45 -0.32
C SER A 38 -10.51 -4.76 1.07
N ARG A 39 -9.28 -4.31 1.37
CA ARG A 39 -8.79 -4.29 2.75
C ARG A 39 -9.83 -3.52 3.55
N LYS A 40 -10.32 -4.11 4.65
CA LYS A 40 -11.28 -3.42 5.50
C LYS A 40 -10.63 -2.09 5.90
N LYS A 41 -11.33 -0.96 5.70
CA LYS A 41 -10.78 0.40 5.94
C LYS A 41 -10.10 0.53 7.32
N THR A 42 -10.60 -0.20 8.32
CA THR A 42 -10.03 -0.29 9.67
C THR A 42 -8.59 -0.83 9.72
N ASP A 43 -8.23 -1.79 8.85
CA ASP A 43 -6.89 -2.36 8.81
C ASP A 43 -5.88 -1.39 8.18
N VAL A 44 -6.33 -0.61 7.18
CA VAL A 44 -5.52 0.42 6.51
C VAL A 44 -5.17 1.55 7.48
N ASP A 45 -6.16 2.06 8.22
CA ASP A 45 -5.94 3.14 9.18
C ASP A 45 -4.97 2.70 10.30
N ALA A 46 -5.10 1.47 10.80
CA ALA A 46 -4.20 0.91 11.81
C ALA A 46 -2.76 0.74 11.29
N GLU A 47 -2.59 0.25 10.06
CA GLU A 47 -1.26 0.09 9.43
C GLU A 47 -0.58 1.46 9.22
N ILE A 48 -1.34 2.48 8.81
CA ILE A 48 -0.83 3.85 8.66
C ILE A 48 -0.41 4.40 10.03
N GLU A 49 -1.21 4.22 11.07
CA GLU A 49 -0.89 4.69 12.42
C GLU A 49 0.39 4.04 12.96
N GLU A 50 0.53 2.73 12.80
CA GLU A 50 1.76 2.00 13.17
C GLU A 50 2.98 2.55 12.44
N LEU A 51 2.86 2.82 11.14
CA LEU A 51 3.95 3.41 10.35
C LEU A 51 4.28 4.83 10.81
N LEU A 52 3.29 5.65 11.13
CA LEU A 52 3.49 7.00 11.67
C LEU A 52 4.21 6.97 13.02
N ASP A 53 3.89 6.01 13.90
CA ASP A 53 4.58 5.83 15.16
C ASP A 53 6.04 5.41 14.98
N LYS A 54 6.30 4.48 14.06
CA LYS A 54 7.68 4.11 13.68
C LYS A 54 8.46 5.30 13.14
N ILE A 55 7.84 6.11 12.28
CA ILE A 55 8.45 7.35 11.74
C ILE A 55 8.81 8.30 12.88
N ARG A 56 7.91 8.52 13.84
CA ARG A 56 8.15 9.39 15.00
C ARG A 56 9.29 8.85 15.88
N GLN A 57 9.32 7.54 16.12
CA GLN A 57 10.37 6.91 16.91
C GLN A 57 11.75 7.06 16.24
N LEU A 58 11.84 6.79 14.93
CA LEU A 58 13.07 6.92 14.15
C LEU A 58 13.53 8.38 14.02
N ALA A 59 12.60 9.31 13.89
CA ALA A 59 12.90 10.74 13.89
C ALA A 59 13.52 11.19 15.23
N ARG A 60 13.01 10.70 16.37
CA ARG A 60 13.60 10.98 17.70
C ARG A 60 15.01 10.41 17.84
N SER A 61 15.29 9.25 17.25
CA SER A 61 16.63 8.66 17.21
C SER A 61 17.53 9.25 16.12
N HIS A 62 17.10 10.31 15.43
CA HIS A 62 17.82 10.95 14.33
C HIS A 62 18.14 10.02 13.14
N ASP A 63 17.44 8.89 13.03
CA ASP A 63 17.57 7.95 11.90
C ASP A 63 16.61 8.36 10.77
N TYR A 64 16.88 9.51 10.17
CA TYR A 64 16.03 10.10 9.13
C TYR A 64 16.01 9.26 7.85
N GLN A 65 17.04 8.45 7.61
CA GLN A 65 17.10 7.59 6.44
C GLN A 65 16.06 6.47 6.54
N LYS A 66 16.03 5.73 7.67
CA LYS A 66 14.99 4.71 7.89
C LYS A 66 13.62 5.33 8.05
N ALA A 67 13.51 6.48 8.72
CA ALA A 67 12.25 7.19 8.86
C ALA A 67 11.65 7.54 7.47
N SER A 68 12.48 7.99 6.54
CA SER A 68 12.08 8.32 5.16
C SER A 68 11.56 7.11 4.37
N LEU A 69 12.13 5.93 4.58
CA LEU A 69 11.62 4.70 3.96
C LEU A 69 10.25 4.32 4.52
N ASN A 70 10.00 4.57 5.81
CA ASN A 70 8.68 4.36 6.41
C ASN A 70 7.66 5.42 5.97
N VAL A 71 8.09 6.67 5.73
CA VAL A 71 7.24 7.71 5.09
C VAL A 71 6.74 7.23 3.74
N TRP A 72 7.63 6.66 2.91
CA TRP A 72 7.25 6.07 1.63
C TRP A 72 6.32 4.85 1.77
N ALA A 73 6.55 4.00 2.77
CA ALA A 73 5.67 2.87 3.04
C ALA A 73 4.25 3.35 3.40
N ALA A 74 4.14 4.33 4.30
CA ALA A 74 2.87 4.92 4.70
C ALA A 74 2.14 5.54 3.50
N PHE A 75 2.87 6.26 2.63
CA PHE A 75 2.34 6.79 1.39
C PHE A 75 1.74 5.71 0.49
N LYS A 76 2.46 4.60 0.25
CA LYS A 76 1.96 3.49 -0.57
C LYS A 76 0.72 2.81 0.04
N VAL A 77 0.73 2.55 1.35
CA VAL A 77 -0.41 1.95 2.05
C VAL A 77 -1.63 2.86 1.94
N SER A 78 -1.42 4.17 2.08
CA SER A 78 -2.49 5.17 1.95
C SER A 78 -3.05 5.25 0.52
N ALA A 79 -2.17 5.21 -0.49
CA ALA A 79 -2.59 5.20 -1.89
C ALA A 79 -3.37 3.93 -2.25
N SER A 80 -2.90 2.76 -1.81
CA SER A 80 -3.61 1.49 -2.01
C SER A 80 -4.94 1.47 -1.25
N GLY A 81 -4.94 1.88 0.01
CA GLY A 81 -6.11 1.78 0.88
C GLY A 81 -7.20 2.81 0.64
N PHE A 82 -6.85 4.06 0.32
CA PHE A 82 -7.85 5.13 0.10
C PHE A 82 -8.23 5.30 -1.37
N LEU A 83 -7.27 5.08 -2.29
CA LEU A 83 -7.45 5.36 -3.72
C LEU A 83 -7.48 4.09 -4.57
N GLY A 84 -7.27 2.91 -3.96
CA GLY A 84 -7.22 1.63 -4.70
C GLY A 84 -6.02 1.50 -5.63
N MET A 85 -4.98 2.33 -5.45
CA MET A 85 -3.86 2.43 -6.37
C MET A 85 -2.59 1.83 -5.78
N GLU A 86 -2.08 0.79 -6.43
CA GLU A 86 -0.83 0.15 -6.05
C GLU A 86 0.27 0.49 -7.04
N ARG A 87 1.51 0.53 -6.53
CA ARG A 87 2.68 0.72 -7.39
C ARG A 87 3.01 -0.57 -8.12
N GLU A 88 3.07 -0.51 -9.44
CA GLU A 88 3.47 -1.66 -10.26
C GLU A 88 4.96 -2.02 -10.05
N PRO A 89 5.37 -3.30 -10.19
CA PRO A 89 6.75 -3.74 -9.94
C PRO A 89 7.81 -3.04 -10.78
N ASN A 90 7.48 -2.68 -12.03
CA ASN A 90 8.33 -1.99 -13.00
C ASN A 90 8.19 -0.47 -12.97
N GLN A 91 7.28 0.07 -12.15
CA GLN A 91 7.04 1.50 -12.06
C GLN A 91 8.02 2.15 -11.09
N THR A 92 8.60 3.29 -11.47
CA THR A 92 9.46 4.10 -10.60
C THR A 92 8.64 4.85 -9.54
N ALA A 93 9.29 5.31 -8.46
CA ALA A 93 8.62 6.10 -7.42
C ALA A 93 7.99 7.39 -7.98
N ARG A 94 8.72 8.07 -8.86
CA ARG A 94 8.21 9.23 -9.60
C ARG A 94 7.01 8.90 -10.47
N GLN A 95 7.06 7.85 -11.29
CA GLN A 95 5.94 7.45 -12.14
C GLN A 95 4.69 7.11 -11.31
N PHE A 96 4.86 6.44 -10.16
CA PHE A 96 3.76 6.17 -9.24
C PHE A 96 3.15 7.45 -8.68
N GLY A 97 3.99 8.42 -8.27
CA GLY A 97 3.53 9.73 -7.83
C GLY A 97 2.72 10.47 -8.91
N ILE A 98 3.20 10.44 -10.16
CA ILE A 98 2.51 11.05 -11.31
C ILE A 98 1.17 10.35 -11.57
N SER A 99 1.10 9.02 -11.48
CA SER A 99 -0.17 8.31 -11.70
C SER A 99 -1.25 8.67 -10.67
N LEU A 100 -0.87 9.09 -9.46
CA LEU A 100 -1.80 9.54 -8.44
C LEU A 100 -2.35 10.95 -8.71
N MET A 101 -1.75 11.73 -9.61
CA MET A 101 -2.27 13.05 -9.99
C MET A 101 -3.53 12.99 -10.84
N GLN A 102 -3.99 11.79 -11.23
CA GLN A 102 -5.29 11.60 -11.87
C GLN A 102 -6.46 11.84 -10.91
N PHE A 103 -6.23 11.79 -9.59
CA PHE A 103 -7.26 12.09 -8.60
C PHE A 103 -7.27 13.58 -8.28
N ASP A 104 -8.47 14.15 -8.26
CA ASP A 104 -8.64 15.57 -8.00
C ASP A 104 -8.09 15.97 -6.62
N GLY A 105 -7.40 17.10 -6.58
CA GLY A 105 -6.68 17.59 -5.40
C GLY A 105 -5.26 17.04 -5.20
N ILE A 106 -4.86 15.96 -5.87
CA ILE A 106 -3.49 15.43 -5.80
C ILE A 106 -2.60 16.15 -6.82
N THR A 107 -1.78 17.07 -6.34
CA THR A 107 -0.87 17.87 -7.18
C THR A 107 0.58 17.37 -7.11
N GLN A 108 1.41 17.82 -8.06
CA GLN A 108 2.85 17.56 -8.06
C GLN A 108 3.49 17.98 -6.73
N GLU A 109 3.13 19.14 -6.18
CA GLU A 109 3.63 19.62 -4.87
C GLU A 109 3.34 18.66 -3.70
N THR A 110 2.30 17.83 -3.84
CA THR A 110 1.90 16.87 -2.80
C THR A 110 2.72 15.59 -2.90
N VAL A 111 2.99 15.11 -4.11
CA VAL A 111 3.65 13.81 -4.35
C VAL A 111 5.16 13.91 -4.55
N GLU A 112 5.66 15.04 -5.03
CA GLU A 112 7.09 15.26 -5.30
C GLU A 112 7.99 15.17 -4.07
N PRO A 113 7.62 15.78 -2.92
CA PRO A 113 8.40 15.62 -1.70
C PRO A 113 8.49 14.15 -1.24
N LEU A 114 7.49 13.32 -1.57
CA LEU A 114 7.41 11.91 -1.14
C LEU A 114 8.32 11.01 -1.97
N TYR A 115 8.20 11.04 -3.30
CA TYR A 115 9.10 10.24 -4.14
C TYR A 115 10.53 10.77 -4.08
N GLY A 116 10.73 12.09 -3.98
CA GLY A 116 12.06 12.69 -3.87
C GLY A 116 12.76 12.30 -2.57
N LEU A 117 12.02 12.29 -1.45
CA LEU A 117 12.55 11.81 -0.17
C LEU A 117 12.90 10.32 -0.22
N PHE A 118 12.03 9.50 -0.82
CA PHE A 118 12.30 8.07 -1.00
C PHE A 118 13.55 7.81 -1.85
N GLU A 119 13.66 8.46 -3.01
CA GLU A 119 14.81 8.31 -3.91
C GLU A 119 16.10 8.73 -3.22
N ALA A 120 16.08 9.84 -2.48
CA ALA A 120 17.21 10.27 -1.67
C ALA A 120 17.57 9.25 -0.57
N ALA A 121 16.59 8.68 0.13
CA ALA A 121 16.85 7.74 1.21
C ALA A 121 17.33 6.36 0.72
N ARG A 122 16.84 5.93 -0.45
CA ARG A 122 17.11 4.60 -1.01
C ARG A 122 18.35 4.54 -1.87
N TYR A 123 18.59 5.58 -2.68
CA TYR A 123 19.65 5.61 -3.69
C TYR A 123 20.66 6.74 -3.46
N GLY A 124 20.36 7.69 -2.58
CA GLY A 124 21.27 8.78 -2.25
C GLY A 124 22.52 8.27 -1.54
N ARG A 125 23.65 8.94 -1.84
CA ARG A 125 24.92 8.71 -1.15
C ARG A 125 25.00 9.46 0.18
N ASP A 126 24.28 10.57 0.28
CA ASP A 126 24.28 11.44 1.44
C ASP A 126 23.21 11.03 2.46
N THR A 127 23.47 11.34 3.73
CA THR A 127 22.49 11.18 4.79
C THR A 127 21.32 12.17 4.61
N ILE A 128 20.12 11.73 5.00
CA ILE A 128 18.94 12.59 4.93
C ILE A 128 19.01 13.65 6.01
N SER A 129 18.98 14.93 5.61
CA SER A 129 18.90 16.04 6.54
C SER A 129 17.51 16.16 7.14
N LEU A 130 17.43 16.71 8.36
CA LEU A 130 16.16 17.00 9.04
C LEU A 130 15.21 17.84 8.17
N GLN A 131 15.75 18.82 7.43
CA GLN A 131 14.95 19.66 6.54
C GLN A 131 14.28 18.85 5.42
N LYS A 132 15.04 17.97 4.76
CA LYS A 132 14.50 17.10 3.70
C LYS A 132 13.46 16.13 4.26
N PHE A 133 13.73 15.56 5.43
CA PHE A 133 12.79 14.69 6.12
C PHE A 133 11.47 15.41 6.46
N ASN A 134 11.54 16.61 7.05
CA ASN A 134 10.35 17.39 7.42
C ASN A 134 9.50 17.78 6.19
N ALA A 135 10.14 18.09 5.06
CA ALA A 135 9.45 18.37 3.82
C ALA A 135 8.63 17.15 3.34
N GLY A 136 9.22 15.95 3.34
CA GLY A 136 8.49 14.74 2.97
C GLY A 136 7.41 14.36 3.98
N LEU A 137 7.62 14.56 5.28
CA LEU A 137 6.58 14.31 6.30
C LEU A 137 5.38 15.25 6.15
N THR A 138 5.63 16.52 5.82
CA THR A 138 4.57 17.49 5.52
C THR A 138 3.80 17.07 4.27
N GLY A 139 4.51 16.63 3.22
CA GLY A 139 3.91 16.05 2.03
C GLY A 139 3.03 14.84 2.35
N LEU A 140 3.45 13.97 3.25
CA LEU A 140 2.69 12.78 3.67
C LEU A 140 1.39 13.18 4.35
N HIS A 141 1.43 14.13 5.29
CA HIS A 141 0.23 14.62 5.95
C HIS A 141 -0.76 15.25 4.96
N ARG A 142 -0.27 16.08 4.03
CA ARG A 142 -1.12 16.69 2.98
C ARG A 142 -1.76 15.61 2.11
N PHE A 143 -0.98 14.63 1.67
CA PHE A 143 -1.48 13.51 0.88
C PHE A 143 -2.54 12.71 1.63
N LEU A 144 -2.29 12.34 2.89
CA LEU A 144 -3.23 11.59 3.73
C LEU A 144 -4.58 12.29 3.86
N GLN A 145 -4.57 13.61 4.09
CA GLN A 145 -5.80 14.41 4.19
C GLN A 145 -6.60 14.36 2.88
N ILE A 146 -5.94 14.59 1.75
CA ILE A 146 -6.56 14.59 0.42
C ILE A 146 -7.08 13.19 0.08
N ALA A 147 -6.26 12.15 0.22
CA ALA A 147 -6.62 10.78 -0.10
C ALA A 147 -7.80 10.29 0.74
N LYS A 148 -7.83 10.61 2.03
CA LYS A 148 -8.95 10.30 2.91
C LYS A 148 -10.23 11.02 2.48
N GLN A 149 -10.15 12.30 2.14
CA GLN A 149 -11.29 13.07 1.65
C GLN A 149 -11.87 12.47 0.36
N ILE A 150 -11.01 12.14 -0.61
CA ILE A 150 -11.42 11.50 -1.87
C ILE A 150 -12.11 10.15 -1.59
N SER A 151 -11.56 9.34 -0.68
CA SER A 151 -12.17 8.04 -0.32
C SER A 151 -13.57 8.17 0.30
N ILE A 152 -13.84 9.27 1.02
CA ILE A 152 -15.16 9.56 1.60
C ILE A 152 -16.13 9.98 0.49
N VAL A 153 -15.70 10.87 -0.41
CA VAL A 153 -16.52 11.32 -1.55
C VAL A 153 -16.88 10.14 -2.47
N MET A 154 -15.91 9.28 -2.80
CA MET A 154 -16.16 8.08 -3.62
C MET A 154 -17.11 7.10 -2.92
N ALA A 155 -17.00 6.94 -1.59
CA ALA A 155 -17.92 6.11 -0.82
C ALA A 155 -19.33 6.70 -0.75
N SER A 156 -19.45 8.03 -0.70
CA SER A 156 -20.74 8.74 -0.68
C SER A 156 -21.42 8.75 -2.04
N GLY A 157 -20.67 8.86 -3.14
CA GLY A 157 -21.23 8.80 -4.51
C GLY A 157 -21.76 7.42 -4.87
N LYS A 158 -21.11 6.35 -4.38
CA LYS A 158 -21.54 4.97 -4.62
C LYS A 158 -22.89 4.61 -3.97
N GLN A 159 -23.27 5.30 -2.88
CA GLN A 159 -24.57 5.09 -2.22
C GLN A 159 -25.75 5.71 -2.98
N VAL A 160 -25.49 6.59 -3.96
CA VAL A 160 -26.56 7.24 -4.74
C VAL A 160 -26.98 6.37 -5.94
N GLU A 161 -26.06 5.62 -6.55
CA GLU A 161 -26.39 4.75 -7.69
C GLU A 161 -27.08 3.42 -7.31
N GLU A 162 -26.89 2.89 -6.09
CA GLU A 162 -27.58 1.68 -5.61
C GLU A 162 -28.98 1.96 -5.02
N GLY A 163 -29.41 3.23 -4.95
CA GLY A 163 -30.68 3.65 -4.35
C GLY A 163 -31.76 4.11 -5.33
N GLU A 164 -31.55 4.00 -6.64
CA GLU A 164 -32.46 4.61 -7.63
C GLU A 164 -32.75 3.71 -8.85
N ILE A 165 -33.11 2.43 -8.66
CA ILE A 165 -33.91 1.66 -9.63
C ILE A 165 -34.75 0.60 -8.90
N GLU A 166 -35.68 1.02 -8.05
CA GLU A 166 -36.81 0.18 -7.63
C GLU A 166 -37.95 1.13 -7.23
N ASP A 167 -38.55 1.81 -8.21
CA ASP A 167 -39.85 2.50 -8.09
C ASP A 167 -40.22 3.22 -9.41
N ILE A 168 -40.14 2.53 -10.56
CA ILE A 168 -40.83 2.99 -11.78
C ILE A 168 -41.45 1.79 -12.52
N GLU A 169 -42.31 1.04 -11.83
CA GLU A 169 -43.22 0.10 -12.51
C GLU A 169 -44.59 -0.03 -11.80
N GLU A 170 -45.03 0.98 -11.06
CA GLU A 170 -46.37 0.98 -10.40
C GLU A 170 -47.21 2.23 -10.66
N PHE A 171 -46.99 2.95 -11.77
CA PHE A 171 -47.87 4.07 -12.17
C PHE A 171 -48.42 4.00 -13.60
N SER A 172 -48.26 2.89 -14.32
CA SER A 172 -48.86 2.73 -15.66
C SER A 172 -50.23 2.04 -15.67
N GLU A 173 -50.70 1.45 -14.56
CA GLU A 173 -52.00 0.74 -14.54
C GLU A 173 -53.16 1.53 -13.91
N ALA A 174 -52.95 2.77 -13.45
CA ALA A 174 -54.00 3.59 -12.85
C ALA A 174 -54.72 4.55 -13.82
N THR A 175 -54.47 4.43 -15.13
CA THR A 175 -55.25 5.14 -16.17
C THR A 175 -55.75 4.15 -17.22
N ALA A 176 -56.68 3.29 -16.82
CA ALA A 176 -57.61 2.59 -17.69
C ALA A 176 -59.04 2.94 -17.28
#